data_AF-A0A7L5AQ59-F1
#
_entry.id   AF-A0A7L5AQ59-F1
#
_cell.length_a   1.000
_cell.length_b   1.000
_cell.length_c   1.000
_cell.angle_alpha   90.00
_cell.angle_beta   90.00
_cell.angle_gamma   90.00
#
_symmetry.space_group_name_H-M   'P 1'
#
loop_
_entity.id
_entity.type
_entity.pdbx_description
1 polymer ?
#
loop_
_entity_poly.entity_id
_entity_poly.type
_entity_poly.pdbx_seq_one_letter_code
_entity_poly.pdbx_strand_id
1 'polypeptide(L)'
;MFASFLSRLMILVLAFLSLAGSVGAMVAFGYEADLNPGAASNNLLVSWEAWWFLLSLVVAIGATVAVYRAYDRGVSAGMRGTAPAPK
;
A
#
# COMPACT_ATOMS: atom_id res chain seq x y z
N MET A 1 -8.14 -19.77 -7.58
CA MET A 1 -8.10 -18.43 -8.23
C MET A 1 -8.73 -17.34 -7.35
N PHE A 2 -9.92 -17.54 -6.78
CA PHE A 2 -10.59 -16.53 -5.94
C PHE A 2 -9.83 -16.19 -4.64
N ALA A 3 -9.41 -17.20 -3.87
CA ALA A 3 -8.65 -16.98 -2.63
C ALA A 3 -7.34 -16.20 -2.85
N SER A 4 -6.60 -16.49 -3.93
CA SER A 4 -5.37 -15.76 -4.27
C SER A 4 -5.60 -14.31 -4.67
N PHE A 5 -6.79 -13.97 -5.20
CA PHE A 5 -7.17 -12.58 -5.48
C PHE A 5 -7.55 -11.87 -4.18
N LEU A 6 -8.37 -12.51 -3.35
CA LEU A 6 -8.81 -11.98 -2.07
C LEU A 6 -7.64 -11.68 -1.13
N SER A 7 -6.64 -12.57 -1.03
CA SER A 7 -5.43 -12.29 -0.24
C SER A 7 -4.65 -11.08 -0.73
N ARG A 8 -4.53 -10.89 -2.06
CA ARG A 8 -3.87 -9.70 -2.64
C ARG A 8 -4.66 -8.42 -2.35
N LEU A 9 -5.99 -8.50 -2.40
CA LEU A 9 -6.87 -7.40 -2.05
C LEU A 9 -6.74 -7.04 -0.56
N MET A 10 -6.67 -8.03 0.33
CA MET A 10 -6.45 -7.78 1.76
C MET A 10 -5.08 -7.13 2.02
N ILE A 11 -4.02 -7.60 1.36
CA ILE A 11 -2.69 -6.98 1.43
C ILE A 11 -2.75 -5.52 0.95
N LEU A 12 -3.49 -5.24 -0.13
CA LEU A 12 -3.67 -3.88 -0.64
C LEU A 12 -4.36 -2.97 0.41
N VAL A 13 -5.45 -3.44 1.01
CA VAL A 13 -6.19 -2.68 2.03
C VAL A 13 -5.28 -2.40 3.24
N LEU A 14 -4.55 -3.40 3.73
CA LEU A 14 -3.61 -3.24 4.84
C LEU A 14 -2.47 -2.26 4.50
N ALA A 15 -1.96 -2.30 3.27
CA ALA A 15 -0.93 -1.37 2.81
C ALA A 15 -1.42 0.07 2.80
N PHE A 16 -2.66 0.32 2.33
CA PHE A 16 -3.26 1.65 2.37
C PHE A 16 -3.57 2.12 3.79
N LEU A 17 -4.02 1.24 4.67
CA LEU A 17 -4.22 1.58 6.09
C LEU A 17 -2.89 1.94 6.77
N SER A 18 -1.82 1.19 6.49
CA SER A 18 -0.46 1.52 6.98
C SER A 18 0.00 2.87 6.47
N LEU A 19 -0.20 3.15 5.18
CA LEU A 19 0.15 4.44 4.58
C LEU A 19 -0.64 5.60 5.22
N ALA A 20 -1.96 5.45 5.36
CA ALA A 20 -2.80 6.46 6.02
C ALA A 20 -2.37 6.70 7.48
N GLY A 21 -2.07 5.62 8.22
CA GLY A 21 -1.53 5.69 9.57
C GLY A 21 -0.21 6.45 9.64
N SER A 22 0.73 6.17 8.72
CA SER A 22 2.02 6.85 8.67
C SER A 22 1.91 8.36 8.37
N VAL A 23 0.94 8.77 7.52
CA VAL A 23 0.66 10.19 7.29
C VAL A 23 0.13 10.85 8.57
N GLY A 24 -0.81 10.21 9.26
CA GLY A 24 -1.32 10.71 10.54
C GLY A 24 -0.23 10.81 11.61
N ALA A 25 0.67 9.83 11.66
CA ALA A 25 1.81 9.81 12.59
C ALA A 25 2.77 10.97 12.30
N MET A 26 3.15 11.21 11.03
CA MET A 26 3.97 12.36 10.65
C MET A 26 3.38 13.70 11.09
N VAL A 27 2.06 13.87 10.93
CA VAL A 27 1.36 15.08 11.38
C VAL A 27 1.46 15.21 12.89
N ALA A 28 1.18 14.15 13.64
CA ALA A 28 1.25 14.16 15.11
C ALA A 28 2.67 14.47 15.63
N PHE A 29 3.70 13.84 15.05
CA PHE A 29 5.09 14.10 15.42
C PHE A 29 5.57 15.49 15.01
N GLY A 30 5.06 16.04 13.91
CA GLY A 30 5.27 17.45 13.56
C GLY A 30 4.74 18.39 14.64
N TYR A 31 3.51 18.15 15.10
CA TYR A 31 2.93 18.91 16.22
C TYR A 31 3.73 18.77 17.53
N GLU A 32 4.18 17.56 17.88
CA GLU A 32 5.02 17.35 19.07
C GLU A 32 6.39 18.05 18.94
N ALA A 33 6.98 18.06 17.74
CA ALA A 33 8.22 18.75 17.46
C ALA A 33 8.09 20.27 17.62
N ASP A 34 6.96 20.84 17.19
CA ASP A 34 6.64 22.27 17.35
C ASP A 34 6.42 22.65 18.83
N LEU A 35 5.81 21.76 19.61
CA LEU A 35 5.55 21.98 21.05
C LEU A 35 6.81 21.86 21.92
N ASN A 36 7.80 21.08 21.50
CA ASN A 36 9.04 20.88 22.25
C ASN A 36 10.29 21.05 21.36
N PRO A 37 10.62 22.29 20.98
CA PRO A 37 11.75 22.56 20.09
C PRO A 37 13.07 22.22 20.79
N GLY A 38 13.89 21.36 20.16
CA GLY A 38 15.24 21.02 20.61
C GLY A 38 15.41 19.63 21.24
N ALA A 39 14.34 18.87 21.42
CA ALA A 39 14.44 17.47 21.87
C ALA A 39 15.00 16.58 20.76
N ALA A 40 16.20 16.01 20.96
CA ALA A 40 16.84 15.11 19.99
C ALA A 40 16.01 13.86 19.67
N SER A 41 15.13 13.45 20.59
CA SER A 41 14.15 12.37 20.37
C SER A 41 13.20 12.67 19.21
N ASN A 42 12.81 13.93 19.01
CA ASN A 42 11.86 14.31 17.96
C ASN A 42 12.48 14.11 16.57
N ASN A 43 13.76 14.41 16.41
CA ASN A 43 14.48 14.17 15.16
C ASN A 43 14.58 12.68 14.82
N LEU A 44 14.83 11.82 15.82
CA LEU A 44 14.88 10.38 15.63
C LEU A 44 13.50 9.80 15.29
N LEU A 45 12.45 10.24 15.99
CA LEU A 45 11.07 9.80 15.75
C LEU A 45 10.57 10.22 14.36
N VAL A 46 10.78 11.47 13.97
CA VAL A 46 10.42 11.97 12.63
C VAL A 46 11.20 11.23 11.54
N SER A 47 12.50 10.97 11.75
CA SER A 47 13.30 10.20 10.79
C SER A 47 12.82 8.75 10.66
N TRP A 48 12.52 8.09 11.78
CA TRP A 48 11.98 6.73 11.80
C TRP A 48 10.66 6.64 11.03
N GLU A 49 9.74 7.57 11.29
CA GLU A 49 8.44 7.61 10.62
C GLU A 49 8.55 7.96 9.14
N ALA A 50 9.50 8.81 8.75
CA ALA A 50 9.76 9.07 7.34
C ALA A 50 10.18 7.77 6.61
N TRP A 51 11.00 6.93 7.23
CA TRP A 51 11.34 5.63 6.67
C TRP A 51 10.12 4.70 6.61
N TRP A 52 9.31 4.67 7.67
CA TRP A 52 8.09 3.86 7.70
C TRP A 52 7.06 4.29 6.64
N PHE A 53 6.90 5.59 6.42
CA PHE A 53 6.07 6.16 5.37
C PHE A 53 6.55 5.71 3.98
N LEU A 54 7.85 5.82 3.70
CA LEU A 54 8.42 5.38 2.42
C LEU A 54 8.21 3.89 2.18
N LEU A 55 8.42 3.05 3.20
CA LEU A 55 8.17 1.61 3.12
C LEU A 55 6.69 1.31 2.86
N SER A 56 5.79 1.97 3.60
CA SER A 56 4.34 1.83 3.42
C SER A 56 3.90 2.21 2.01
N LEU A 57 4.48 3.28 1.45
CA LEU A 57 4.20 3.73 0.08
C LEU A 57 4.64 2.69 -0.96
N VAL A 58 5.86 2.16 -0.83
CA VAL A 58 6.38 1.11 -1.73
C VAL A 58 5.50 -0.14 -1.68
N VAL A 59 5.09 -0.56 -0.48
CA VAL A 59 4.20 -1.72 -0.31
C VAL A 59 2.82 -1.47 -0.94
N ALA A 60 2.25 -0.28 -0.76
CA ALA A 60 0.96 0.08 -1.36
C ALA A 60 1.00 0.06 -2.89
N ILE A 61 2.06 0.61 -3.50
CA ILE A 61 2.29 0.55 -4.95
C ILE A 61 2.43 -0.90 -5.41
N GLY A 62 3.27 -1.69 -4.74
CA GLY A 62 3.50 -3.09 -5.07
C GLY A 62 2.22 -3.94 -4.99
N ALA A 63 1.43 -3.75 -3.94
CA ALA A 63 0.14 -4.41 -3.77
C ALA A 63 -0.85 -4.01 -4.88
N THR A 64 -0.87 -2.72 -5.26
CA THR A 64 -1.74 -2.21 -6.33
C THR A 64 -1.43 -2.90 -7.66
N VAL A 65 -0.14 -2.97 -8.01
CA VAL A 65 0.34 -3.66 -9.22
C VAL A 65 0.00 -5.15 -9.17
N ALA A 66 0.16 -5.79 -8.01
CA ALA A 66 -0.11 -7.22 -7.84
C ALA A 66 -1.59 -7.58 -8.00
N VAL A 67 -2.50 -6.70 -7.56
CA VAL A 67 -3.96 -6.84 -7.74
C VAL A 67 -4.32 -6.59 -9.21
N TYR A 68 -3.81 -5.51 -9.82
CA TYR A 68 -4.06 -5.21 -11.23
C TYR A 68 -3.64 -6.36 -12.16
N ARG A 69 -2.43 -6.91 -11.96
CA ARG A 69 -1.93 -8.05 -12.74
C ARG A 69 -2.71 -9.34 -12.52
N ALA A 70 -3.37 -9.49 -11.37
CA ALA A 70 -4.23 -10.64 -11.10
C ALA A 70 -5.59 -10.48 -11.79
N TYR A 71 -6.14 -9.26 -11.78
CA TYR A 71 -7.36 -8.91 -12.50
C TYR A 71 -7.20 -9.10 -14.02
N ASP A 72 -6.15 -8.54 -14.61
CA ASP A 72 -5.90 -8.62 -16.06
C ASP A 72 -5.75 -10.07 -16.56
N ARG A 73 -5.06 -10.92 -15.78
CA ARG A 73 -4.99 -12.36 -16.04
C ARG A 73 -6.34 -13.06 -15.94
N GLY A 74 -7.18 -12.67 -14.98
CA GLY A 74 -8.54 -13.20 -14.83
C GLY A 74 -9.44 -12.84 -16.01
N VAL A 75 -9.40 -11.58 -16.44
CA VAL A 75 -10.17 -11.08 -17.59
C VAL A 75 -9.72 -11.75 -18.89
N SER A 76 -8.41 -11.85 -19.12
CA SER A 76 -7.83 -12.53 -20.28
C SER A 76 -8.21 -14.01 -20.36
N ALA A 77 -8.31 -14.70 -19.21
CA ALA A 77 -8.77 -16.08 -19.16
C ALA A 77 -10.27 -16.21 -19.48
N GLY A 78 -11.09 -15.24 -19.03
CA GLY A 78 -12.51 -15.17 -19.35
C GLY A 78 -12.78 -14.97 -20.85
N MET A 79 -12.01 -14.09 -21.51
CA MET A 79 -12.15 -13.82 -22.95
C MET A 79 -11.76 -15.01 -23.84
N ARG A 80 -10.86 -15.89 -23.40
CA ARG A 80 -10.52 -17.13 -24.12
C ARG A 80 -11.67 -18.15 -24.12
N GLY A 81 -12.57 -18.09 -23.15
CA GLY A 81 -13.75 -18.97 -23.09
C GLY A 81 -14.90 -18.54 -24.01
N THR A 82 -14.88 -17.30 -24.50
CA THR A 82 -15.92 -16.72 -25.37
C THR A 82 -15.48 -16.55 -26.82
N ALA A 83 -14.24 -16.90 -27.16
CA ALA A 83 -13.74 -16.79 -28.52
C ALA A 83 -14.44 -17.83 -29.41
N PRO A 84 -15.14 -17.42 -30.49
CA PRO A 84 -15.76 -18.37 -31.41
C PRO A 84 -14.68 -19.24 -32.05
N ALA A 85 -14.94 -20.55 -32.11
CA ALA A 85 -14.02 -21.50 -32.72
C ALA A 85 -13.69 -21.08 -34.16
N PRO A 86 -12.41 -21.13 -34.57
CA PRO A 86 -12.04 -20.85 -35.96
C PRO A 86 -12.75 -21.87 -36.86
N LYS A 87 -13.42 -21.35 -37.91
CA LYS A 87 -14.08 -22.14 -38.95
C LYS A 87 -13.06 -22.87 -39.81
#